data_AF-A0A1G5DFV9-F1
#
_entry.id   AF-A0A1G5DFV9-F1
#
_cell.length_a   1.000
_cell.length_b   1.000
_cell.length_c   1.000
_cell.angle_alpha   90.00
_cell.angle_beta   90.00
_cell.angle_gamma   90.00
#
_symmetry.space_group_name_H-M   'P 1'
#
loop_
_entity.id
_entity.type
_entity.pdbx_description
1 polymer ?
#
loop_
_entity_poly.entity_id
_entity_poly.type
_entity_poly.pdbx_seq_one_letter_code
_entity_poly.pdbx_strand_id
1 'polypeptide(L)'
;MRYIAGPLNKQLLVNLLFEMMDDCTSVRAAIAYANRNNMQLFEACASYLKPLEFFGRYDHTVPVDPEILKWFIDQASPNIQCSLVPDILHAKIIWWVESGVYIGSANLSDRAWFSNIEAGIFLSQEELIETGMESEVRNFFEELEDHATRLNSEIYHEQAKLAAQRSGLREADYRIERQFEKERQIPKNHGLIHVDKTRSSGKRFQNFQQDWNETLELMRMIGSRVSAPGVRPSWIDDSVPAGVQADQFLHAYYYKQVKDGTRHPYEEYYLRNSINPELALRDALQWWHKADFDHTFEERTIYEWSPKLREFFTKGRILKLKEVEFIEAVSHVHAIRDHAIKQENKHLGLPDTPQARDDKILKFGEWLWRQQSNDGKSMLDLLDYVVWGSGSVAQRLWNAIRDKQWAINHIGLSSLGEIIGWARPDEFPPRNMRTSKGLRALGRDVRIGI
;
A
#
# COMPACT_ATOMS: atom_id res chain seq x y z
N MET A 1 -12.15 -31.24 5.52
CA MET A 1 -11.08 -30.29 5.80
C MET A 1 -11.61 -28.90 5.54
N ARG A 2 -11.37 -27.96 6.46
CA ARG A 2 -11.82 -26.57 6.33
C ARG A 2 -10.65 -25.63 6.55
N TYR A 3 -10.46 -24.67 5.64
CA TYR A 3 -9.56 -23.56 5.88
C TYR A 3 -10.25 -22.51 6.76
N ILE A 4 -9.63 -22.15 7.87
CA ILE A 4 -10.15 -21.21 8.86
C ILE A 4 -9.36 -19.90 8.72
N ALA A 5 -9.96 -18.88 8.11
CA ALA A 5 -9.37 -17.56 7.92
C ALA A 5 -10.24 -16.43 8.49
N GLY A 6 -11.10 -16.78 9.46
CA GLY A 6 -11.93 -15.85 10.19
C GLY A 6 -12.83 -15.01 9.26
N PRO A 7 -12.80 -13.67 9.37
CA PRO A 7 -13.61 -12.80 8.53
C PRO A 7 -13.30 -12.87 7.02
N LEU A 8 -12.10 -13.28 6.61
CA LEU A 8 -11.71 -13.31 5.18
C LEU A 8 -12.53 -14.32 4.37
N ASN A 9 -12.87 -15.47 4.97
CA ASN A 9 -13.65 -16.53 4.32
C ASN A 9 -14.92 -16.90 5.10
N LYS A 10 -15.28 -16.12 6.12
CA LYS A 10 -16.45 -16.32 7.00
C LYS A 10 -16.42 -17.65 7.77
N GLN A 11 -15.23 -18.21 7.99
CA GLN A 11 -15.02 -19.40 8.82
C GLN A 11 -14.36 -18.94 10.13
N LEU A 12 -15.18 -18.61 11.13
CA LEU A 12 -14.71 -18.15 12.44
C LEU A 12 -14.46 -19.33 13.37
N LEU A 13 -13.39 -19.25 14.17
CA LEU A 13 -13.03 -20.30 15.13
C LEU A 13 -14.09 -20.50 16.22
N VAL A 14 -14.81 -19.44 16.60
CA VAL A 14 -15.94 -19.52 17.54
C VAL A 14 -17.08 -20.40 17.00
N ASN A 15 -17.35 -20.36 15.70
CA ASN A 15 -18.41 -21.17 15.11
C ASN A 15 -18.01 -22.65 15.15
N LEU A 16 -16.73 -22.91 14.84
CA LEU A 16 -16.17 -24.26 14.91
C LEU A 16 -16.19 -24.81 16.33
N LEU A 17 -15.90 -23.99 17.35
CA LEU A 17 -16.02 -24.38 18.75
C LEU A 17 -17.42 -24.95 19.03
N PHE A 18 -18.48 -24.16 18.81
CA PHE A 18 -19.84 -24.61 19.14
C PHE A 18 -20.30 -25.79 18.29
N GLU A 19 -19.89 -25.86 17.02
CA GLU A 19 -20.18 -26.99 16.13
C GLU A 19 -19.58 -28.30 16.65
N MET A 20 -18.35 -28.27 17.17
CA MET A 20 -17.65 -29.48 17.64
C MET A 20 -18.01 -29.89 19.07
N MET A 21 -18.52 -28.96 19.88
CA MET A 21 -18.85 -29.22 21.28
C MET A 21 -19.98 -30.23 21.46
N ASP A 22 -20.90 -30.35 20.51
CA ASP A 22 -22.03 -31.28 20.61
C ASP A 22 -21.54 -32.74 20.63
N ASP A 23 -20.66 -33.09 19.67
CA ASP A 23 -20.29 -34.48 19.41
C ASP A 23 -19.00 -34.94 20.12
N CYS A 24 -18.15 -34.02 20.58
CA CYS A 24 -16.84 -34.41 21.14
C CYS A 24 -16.96 -35.10 22.50
N THR A 25 -16.05 -36.02 22.81
CA THR A 25 -16.01 -36.68 24.13
C THR A 25 -15.19 -35.92 25.15
N SER A 26 -14.18 -35.18 24.70
CA SER A 26 -13.32 -34.32 25.51
C SER A 26 -12.62 -33.27 24.64
N VAL A 27 -11.99 -32.29 25.28
CA VAL A 27 -11.23 -31.24 24.61
C VAL A 27 -9.81 -31.20 25.15
N ARG A 28 -8.82 -31.29 24.26
CA ARG A 28 -7.40 -31.05 24.58
C ARG A 28 -6.92 -29.82 23.82
N ALA A 29 -6.39 -28.82 24.51
CA ALA A 29 -6.00 -27.56 23.90
C ALA A 29 -4.57 -27.19 24.29
N ALA A 30 -3.69 -27.07 23.30
CA ALA A 30 -2.31 -26.62 23.48
C ALA A 30 -2.14 -25.23 22.83
N ILE A 31 -2.25 -24.19 23.65
CA ILE A 31 -2.26 -22.80 23.17
C ILE A 31 -1.34 -21.95 24.03
N ALA A 32 -0.33 -21.38 23.38
CA ALA A 32 0.72 -20.64 24.07
C ALA A 32 0.22 -19.41 24.84
N TYR A 33 -0.65 -18.60 24.23
CA TYR A 33 -1.17 -17.38 24.86
C TYR A 33 -2.68 -17.47 25.04
N ALA A 34 -3.13 -17.12 26.24
CA ALA A 34 -4.54 -17.04 26.57
C ALA A 34 -4.84 -15.79 27.38
N ASN A 35 -5.84 -15.03 26.97
CA ASN A 35 -6.21 -13.74 27.56
C ASN A 35 -7.63 -13.82 28.11
N ARG A 36 -7.85 -13.24 29.30
CA ARG A 36 -9.15 -13.21 29.98
C ARG A 36 -10.29 -12.64 29.12
N ASN A 37 -9.98 -11.87 28.08
CA ASN A 37 -11.00 -11.33 27.19
C ASN A 37 -11.72 -12.40 26.37
N ASN A 38 -11.15 -13.60 26.21
CA ASN A 38 -11.78 -14.71 25.53
C ASN A 38 -11.73 -15.99 26.37
N MET A 39 -12.82 -16.22 27.10
CA MET A 39 -13.04 -17.42 27.93
C MET A 39 -13.88 -18.50 27.23
N GLN A 40 -14.26 -18.30 25.96
CA GLN A 40 -15.32 -19.08 25.31
C GLN A 40 -15.05 -20.58 25.28
N LEU A 41 -13.81 -21.00 25.01
CA LEU A 41 -13.43 -22.41 25.02
C LEU A 41 -13.67 -23.04 26.39
N PHE A 42 -13.22 -22.37 27.45
CA PHE A 42 -13.29 -22.85 28.83
C PHE A 42 -14.73 -22.89 29.34
N GLU A 43 -15.48 -21.82 29.09
CA GLU A 43 -16.89 -21.71 29.45
C GLU A 43 -17.77 -22.71 28.69
N ALA A 44 -17.46 -22.97 27.41
CA ALA A 44 -18.13 -24.01 26.64
C ALA A 44 -17.88 -25.39 27.23
N CYS A 45 -16.63 -25.74 27.54
CA CYS A 45 -16.30 -27.03 28.16
C CYS A 45 -17.04 -27.22 29.50
N ALA A 46 -17.04 -26.19 30.36
CA ALA A 46 -17.77 -26.22 31.62
C ALA A 46 -19.29 -26.35 31.43
N SER A 47 -19.88 -25.60 30.50
CA SER A 47 -21.33 -25.58 30.27
C SER A 47 -21.85 -26.90 29.66
N TYR A 48 -21.08 -27.50 28.75
CA TYR A 48 -21.39 -28.78 28.12
C TYR A 48 -20.91 -29.99 28.94
N LEU A 49 -20.30 -29.76 30.11
CA LEU A 49 -19.71 -30.78 30.97
C LEU A 49 -18.69 -31.68 30.25
N LYS A 50 -17.97 -31.13 29.29
CA LYS A 50 -16.91 -31.85 28.56
C LYS A 50 -15.60 -31.79 29.34
N PRO A 51 -14.90 -32.93 29.53
CA PRO A 51 -13.55 -32.92 30.05
C PRO A 51 -12.63 -32.02 29.21
N LEU A 52 -11.82 -31.21 29.88
CA LEU A 52 -10.89 -30.25 29.32
C LEU A 52 -9.50 -30.46 29.90
N GLU A 53 -8.52 -30.64 29.02
CA GLU A 53 -7.09 -30.57 29.32
C GLU A 53 -6.48 -29.38 28.57
N PHE A 54 -6.08 -28.36 29.33
CA PHE A 54 -5.46 -27.16 28.77
C PHE A 54 -3.96 -27.12 29.06
N PHE A 55 -3.17 -26.90 28.01
CA PHE A 55 -1.73 -26.70 28.06
C PHE A 55 -1.39 -25.27 27.67
N GLY A 56 -0.91 -24.50 28.64
CA GLY A 56 -0.49 -23.11 28.48
C GLY A 56 1.02 -22.94 28.56
N ARG A 57 1.56 -21.88 27.96
CA ARG A 57 2.99 -21.56 28.08
C ARG A 57 3.25 -20.91 29.45
N TYR A 58 4.38 -21.26 30.05
CA TYR A 58 4.87 -20.69 31.30
C TYR A 58 6.23 -20.03 31.09
N ASP A 59 6.30 -18.73 31.27
CA ASP A 59 7.58 -18.01 31.30
C ASP A 59 7.42 -16.63 31.96
N HIS A 60 8.50 -15.85 31.89
CA HIS A 60 8.59 -14.52 32.45
C HIS A 60 7.64 -13.47 31.81
N THR A 61 7.00 -13.77 30.68
CA THR A 61 6.10 -12.85 29.95
C THR A 61 4.65 -12.93 30.41
N VAL A 62 4.31 -13.94 31.22
CA VAL A 62 2.94 -14.28 31.65
C VAL A 62 2.03 -14.53 30.44
N PRO A 63 2.26 -15.62 29.67
CA PRO A 63 1.52 -15.89 28.43
C PRO A 63 0.05 -16.22 28.63
N VAL A 64 -0.28 -16.87 29.75
CA VAL A 64 -1.65 -17.17 30.19
C VAL A 64 -2.03 -16.19 31.29
N ASP A 65 -3.14 -15.48 31.09
CA ASP A 65 -3.62 -14.49 32.05
C ASP A 65 -3.85 -15.14 33.44
N PRO A 66 -3.36 -14.53 34.55
CA PRO A 66 -3.59 -15.07 35.89
C PRO A 66 -5.07 -15.26 36.25
N GLU A 67 -5.99 -14.50 35.65
CA GLU A 67 -7.43 -14.72 35.85
C GLU A 67 -7.91 -16.05 35.25
N ILE A 68 -7.32 -16.49 34.13
CA ILE A 68 -7.58 -17.82 33.57
C ILE A 68 -7.02 -18.90 34.49
N LEU A 69 -5.80 -18.74 34.98
CA LEU A 69 -5.21 -19.68 35.94
C LEU A 69 -6.06 -19.79 37.21
N LYS A 70 -6.57 -18.65 37.71
CA LYS A 70 -7.47 -18.62 38.85
C LYS A 70 -8.79 -19.36 38.57
N TRP A 71 -9.35 -19.18 37.38
CA TRP A 71 -10.53 -19.91 36.94
C TRP A 71 -10.31 -21.43 36.98
N PHE A 72 -9.17 -21.93 36.50
CA PHE A 72 -8.83 -23.36 36.58
C PHE A 72 -8.69 -23.87 38.01
N ILE A 73 -8.12 -23.06 38.93
CA ILE A 73 -8.07 -23.42 40.36
C ILE A 73 -9.48 -23.48 40.96
N ASP A 74 -10.35 -22.55 40.60
CA ASP A 74 -11.71 -22.47 41.15
C ASP A 74 -12.65 -23.54 40.59
N GLN A 75 -12.43 -23.96 39.34
CA GLN A 75 -13.18 -25.02 38.66
C GLN A 75 -12.50 -26.40 38.76
N ALA A 76 -11.46 -26.53 39.61
CA ALA A 76 -10.65 -27.72 39.69
C ALA A 76 -11.50 -28.97 39.94
N SER A 77 -11.45 -29.89 38.99
CA SER A 77 -12.14 -31.17 39.03
C SER A 77 -11.36 -32.19 38.20
N PRO A 78 -11.65 -33.50 38.28
CA PRO A 78 -11.05 -34.47 37.38
C PRO A 78 -11.28 -34.15 35.90
N ASN A 79 -12.36 -33.43 35.59
CA ASN A 79 -12.75 -33.06 34.23
C ASN A 79 -12.12 -31.74 33.75
N ILE A 80 -11.59 -30.88 34.62
CA ILE A 80 -11.06 -29.58 34.23
C ILE A 80 -9.62 -29.49 34.73
N GLN A 81 -8.67 -29.64 33.80
CA GLN A 81 -7.26 -29.71 34.10
C GLN A 81 -6.49 -28.63 33.33
N CYS A 82 -5.52 -28.03 34.00
CA CYS A 82 -4.56 -27.11 33.40
C CYS A 82 -3.15 -27.55 33.75
N SER A 83 -2.31 -27.62 32.73
CA SER A 83 -0.88 -27.87 32.81
C SER A 83 -0.13 -26.76 32.08
N LEU A 84 1.07 -26.47 32.56
CA LEU A 84 1.89 -25.38 32.06
C LEU A 84 3.22 -25.90 31.54
N VAL A 85 3.59 -25.48 30.34
CA VAL A 85 4.81 -25.90 29.64
C VAL A 85 5.83 -24.76 29.68
N PRO A 86 7.00 -24.95 30.33
CA PRO A 86 8.01 -23.91 30.46
C PRO A 86 8.61 -23.49 29.11
N ASP A 87 8.62 -22.19 28.83
CA ASP A 87 9.38 -21.45 27.81
C ASP A 87 9.16 -21.79 26.31
N ILE A 88 8.85 -23.03 25.96
CA ILE A 88 8.96 -23.53 24.58
C ILE A 88 7.60 -23.70 23.87
N LEU A 89 6.48 -23.74 24.60
CA LEU A 89 5.18 -23.92 23.97
C LEU A 89 4.83 -22.70 23.10
N HIS A 90 4.68 -22.94 21.80
CA HIS A 90 4.19 -21.95 20.85
C HIS A 90 3.09 -22.51 19.91
N ALA A 91 2.53 -23.67 20.23
CA ALA A 91 1.42 -24.25 19.49
C ALA A 91 0.12 -23.44 19.67
N LYS A 92 -0.82 -23.64 18.75
CA LYS A 92 -2.22 -23.21 18.84
C LYS A 92 -3.09 -24.31 18.24
N ILE A 93 -3.30 -25.35 19.05
CA ILE A 93 -4.04 -26.56 18.66
C ILE A 93 -5.23 -26.72 19.60
N ILE A 94 -6.40 -26.99 19.03
CA ILE A 94 -7.60 -27.38 19.77
C ILE A 94 -8.07 -28.70 19.18
N TRP A 95 -8.05 -29.76 19.98
CA TRP A 95 -8.55 -31.07 19.61
C TRP A 95 -9.84 -31.34 20.35
N TRP A 96 -10.94 -31.38 19.62
CA TRP A 96 -12.22 -31.90 20.08
C TRP A 96 -12.21 -33.40 19.79
N VAL A 97 -11.86 -34.18 20.80
CA VAL A 97 -11.63 -35.63 20.67
C VAL A 97 -12.90 -36.30 20.12
N GLU A 98 -12.73 -37.15 19.11
CA GLU A 98 -13.78 -37.80 18.30
C GLU A 98 -14.57 -36.89 17.34
N SER A 99 -14.32 -35.58 17.30
CA SER A 99 -14.95 -34.66 16.34
C SER A 99 -13.96 -34.10 15.31
N GLY A 100 -12.78 -33.67 15.75
CA GLY A 100 -11.75 -33.14 14.87
C GLY A 100 -10.76 -32.21 15.56
N VAL A 101 -9.77 -31.73 14.81
CA VAL A 101 -8.69 -30.87 15.32
C VAL A 101 -8.55 -29.59 14.52
N TYR A 102 -8.38 -28.47 15.22
CA TYR A 102 -7.91 -27.21 14.67
C TYR A 102 -6.41 -27.05 14.92
N ILE A 103 -5.66 -26.69 13.87
CA ILE A 103 -4.24 -26.35 13.93
C ILE A 103 -4.04 -25.02 13.18
N GLY A 104 -3.49 -24.00 13.83
CA GLY A 104 -3.29 -22.71 13.16
C GLY A 104 -2.51 -21.68 13.96
N SER A 105 -2.79 -20.40 13.68
CA SER A 105 -2.10 -19.26 14.30
C SER A 105 -2.85 -18.64 15.47
N ALA A 106 -4.14 -18.96 15.66
CA ALA A 106 -5.01 -18.24 16.59
C ALA A 106 -4.76 -18.63 18.07
N ASN A 107 -4.27 -17.67 18.86
CA ASN A 107 -4.24 -17.77 20.33
C ASN A 107 -5.65 -17.60 20.94
N LEU A 108 -5.83 -17.90 22.23
CA LEU A 108 -7.10 -17.64 22.94
C LEU A 108 -7.22 -16.17 23.32
N SER A 109 -7.67 -15.35 22.37
CA SER A 109 -7.98 -13.93 22.59
C SER A 109 -9.07 -13.47 21.63
N ASP A 110 -9.80 -12.42 21.98
CA ASP A 110 -10.84 -11.87 21.09
C ASP A 110 -10.25 -11.46 19.74
N ARG A 111 -9.06 -10.84 19.76
CA ARG A 111 -8.47 -10.33 18.54
C ARG A 111 -8.19 -11.46 17.55
N ALA A 112 -7.59 -12.55 18.03
CA ALA A 112 -7.30 -13.72 17.20
C ALA A 112 -8.57 -14.40 16.68
N TRP A 113 -9.61 -14.53 17.50
CA TRP A 113 -10.83 -15.26 17.10
C TRP A 113 -11.75 -14.45 16.19
N PHE A 114 -11.71 -13.12 16.25
CA PHE A 114 -12.68 -12.27 15.56
C PHE A 114 -12.09 -11.26 14.56
N SER A 115 -10.90 -10.71 14.79
CA SER A 115 -10.49 -9.48 14.10
C SER A 115 -9.16 -9.54 13.35
N ASN A 116 -8.20 -10.32 13.84
CA ASN A 116 -6.90 -10.50 13.23
C ASN A 116 -7.06 -11.30 11.94
N ILE A 117 -6.06 -11.15 11.07
CA ILE A 117 -5.86 -12.08 9.96
C ILE A 117 -5.15 -13.30 10.53
N GLU A 118 -5.91 -14.33 10.86
CA GLU A 118 -5.40 -15.63 11.29
C GLU A 118 -5.55 -16.66 10.15
N ALA A 119 -4.76 -17.72 10.21
CA ALA A 119 -4.86 -18.85 9.31
C ALA A 119 -4.76 -20.15 10.09
N GLY A 120 -5.59 -21.12 9.73
CA GLY A 120 -5.53 -22.47 10.27
C GLY A 120 -6.30 -23.45 9.42
N ILE A 121 -6.14 -24.72 9.75
CA ILE A 121 -6.89 -25.82 9.16
C ILE A 121 -7.69 -26.51 10.25
N PHE A 122 -8.87 -26.96 9.87
CA PHE A 122 -9.64 -27.91 10.65
C PHE A 122 -9.75 -29.22 9.87
N LEU A 123 -9.44 -30.33 10.54
CA LEU A 123 -9.57 -31.69 10.03
C LEU A 123 -10.62 -32.41 10.88
N SER A 124 -11.59 -33.05 10.23
CA SER A 124 -12.59 -33.86 10.95
C SER A 124 -11.96 -35.15 11.49
N GLN A 125 -12.64 -35.82 12.41
CA GLN A 125 -12.19 -37.12 12.93
C GLN A 125 -11.99 -38.16 11.82
N GLU A 126 -12.89 -38.21 10.83
CA GLU A 126 -12.77 -39.12 9.67
C GLU A 126 -11.46 -38.86 8.92
N GLU A 127 -11.12 -37.60 8.66
CA GLU A 127 -9.89 -37.22 7.95
C GLU A 127 -8.64 -37.54 8.78
N LEU A 128 -8.69 -37.35 10.10
CA LEU A 128 -7.59 -37.72 10.99
C LEU A 128 -7.31 -39.22 10.97
N ILE A 129 -8.35 -40.05 10.90
CA ILE A 129 -8.24 -41.50 10.81
C ILE A 129 -7.69 -41.90 9.43
N GLU A 130 -8.28 -41.39 8.34
CA GLU A 130 -7.90 -41.73 6.97
C GLU A 130 -6.44 -41.37 6.66
N THR A 131 -5.93 -40.29 7.23
CA THR A 131 -4.56 -39.82 7.02
C THR A 131 -3.56 -40.38 8.03
N GLY A 132 -4.02 -41.05 9.09
CA GLY A 132 -3.18 -41.50 10.21
C GLY A 132 -2.77 -40.39 11.18
N MET A 133 -3.15 -39.14 10.92
CA MET A 133 -2.81 -37.96 11.75
C MET A 133 -3.41 -38.02 13.16
N GLU A 134 -4.46 -38.81 13.39
CA GLU A 134 -4.99 -39.01 14.75
C GLU A 134 -3.90 -39.47 15.73
N SER A 135 -3.06 -40.42 15.29
CA SER A 135 -1.97 -40.94 16.11
C SER A 135 -0.89 -39.89 16.37
N GLU A 136 -0.59 -39.04 15.39
CA GLU A 136 0.38 -37.94 15.55
C GLU A 136 -0.12 -36.87 16.51
N VAL A 137 -1.40 -36.48 16.41
CA VAL A 137 -2.01 -35.52 17.34
C VAL A 137 -2.05 -36.08 18.76
N ARG A 138 -2.35 -37.38 18.90
CA ARG A 138 -2.31 -38.06 20.20
C ARG A 138 -0.91 -38.03 20.80
N ASN A 139 0.09 -38.50 20.06
CA ASN A 139 1.49 -38.52 20.48
C ASN A 139 1.99 -37.10 20.81
N PHE A 140 1.57 -36.09 20.05
CA PHE A 140 1.92 -34.69 20.33
C PHE A 140 1.48 -34.27 21.75
N PHE A 141 0.25 -34.60 22.15
CA PHE A 141 -0.23 -34.25 23.49
C PHE A 141 0.37 -35.14 24.59
N GLU A 142 0.68 -36.41 24.31
CA GLU A 142 1.39 -37.29 25.25
C GLU A 142 2.80 -36.77 25.55
N GLU A 143 3.58 -36.44 24.51
CA GLU A 143 4.90 -35.81 24.67
C GLU A 143 4.78 -34.44 25.35
N LEU A 144 3.70 -33.70 25.11
CA LEU A 144 3.47 -32.42 25.76
C LEU A 144 3.26 -32.56 27.27
N GLU A 145 2.61 -33.64 27.72
CA GLU A 145 2.42 -33.93 29.15
C GLU A 145 3.75 -34.17 29.87
N ASP A 146 4.69 -34.87 29.24
CA ASP A 146 6.03 -35.12 29.79
C ASP A 146 6.84 -33.82 30.00
N HIS A 147 6.50 -32.77 29.26
CA HIS A 147 7.11 -31.44 29.36
C HIS A 147 6.27 -30.44 30.17
N ALA A 148 5.12 -30.84 30.69
CA ALA A 148 4.20 -29.95 31.39
C ALA A 148 4.23 -30.16 32.91
N THR A 149 3.95 -29.08 33.64
CA THR A 149 3.75 -29.11 35.09
C THR A 149 2.30 -28.76 35.40
N ARG A 150 1.61 -29.59 36.19
CA ARG A 150 0.21 -29.34 36.57
C ARG A 150 0.09 -28.04 37.36
N LEU A 151 -0.91 -27.23 37.03
CA LEU A 151 -1.20 -25.99 37.75
C LEU A 151 -1.52 -26.27 39.22
N ASN A 152 -0.90 -25.50 40.12
CA ASN A 152 -1.18 -25.49 41.54
C ASN A 152 -1.23 -24.04 42.07
N SER A 153 -1.55 -23.88 43.35
CA SER A 153 -1.69 -22.57 43.99
C SER A 153 -0.38 -21.78 44.01
N GLU A 154 0.77 -22.46 44.18
CA GLU A 154 2.10 -21.84 44.19
C GLU A 154 2.43 -21.21 42.82
N ILE A 155 2.24 -21.96 41.74
CA ILE A 155 2.45 -21.51 40.36
C ILE A 155 1.54 -20.34 40.02
N TYR A 156 0.26 -20.42 40.40
CA TYR A 156 -0.68 -19.31 40.23
C TYR A 156 -0.22 -18.04 40.94
N HIS A 157 0.16 -18.14 42.22
CA HIS A 157 0.61 -16.99 42.99
C HIS A 157 1.91 -16.38 42.43
N GLU A 158 2.82 -17.21 41.92
CA GLU A 158 4.02 -16.74 41.21
C GLU A 158 3.65 -15.92 39.97
N GLN A 159 2.82 -16.47 39.08
CA GLN A 159 2.41 -15.79 37.85
C GLN A 159 1.58 -14.52 38.11
N ALA A 160 0.71 -14.55 39.12
CA ALA A 160 -0.07 -13.38 39.54
C ALA A 160 0.84 -12.24 40.06
N LYS A 161 1.84 -12.59 40.89
CA LYS A 161 2.84 -11.63 41.38
C LYS A 161 3.65 -11.04 40.23
N LEU A 162 4.09 -11.89 39.30
CA LEU A 162 4.85 -11.45 38.14
C LEU A 162 4.02 -10.53 37.23
N ALA A 163 2.74 -10.85 36.99
CA ALA A 163 1.84 -10.01 36.22
C ALA A 163 1.66 -8.62 36.85
N ALA A 164 1.52 -8.57 38.18
CA ALA A 164 1.44 -7.32 38.92
C ALA A 164 2.74 -6.49 38.79
N GLN A 165 3.92 -7.13 38.88
CA GLN A 165 5.20 -6.45 38.67
C GLN A 165 5.37 -5.92 37.25
N ARG A 166 4.89 -6.66 36.24
CA ARG A 166 4.94 -6.25 34.83
C ARG A 166 3.99 -5.10 34.49
N SER A 167 2.99 -4.81 35.33
CA SER A 167 2.05 -3.70 35.09
C SER A 167 2.76 -2.34 34.96
N GLY A 168 3.84 -2.11 35.71
CA GLY A 168 4.63 -0.88 35.62
C GLY A 168 5.44 -0.76 34.32
N LEU A 169 5.86 -1.88 33.71
CA LEU A 169 6.54 -1.87 32.40
C LEU A 169 5.57 -1.54 31.26
N ARG A 170 4.30 -1.95 31.38
CA ARG A 170 3.26 -1.66 30.37
C ARG A 170 3.04 -0.15 30.17
N GLU A 171 3.26 0.67 31.21
CA GLU A 171 3.12 2.14 31.07
C GLU A 171 4.20 2.75 30.17
N ALA A 172 5.43 2.22 30.22
CA ALA A 172 6.51 2.67 29.36
C ALA A 172 6.27 2.25 27.90
N ASP A 173 5.87 0.99 27.67
CA ASP A 173 5.50 0.49 26.33
C ASP A 173 4.34 1.29 25.74
N TYR A 174 3.34 1.62 26.56
CA TYR A 174 2.20 2.42 26.13
C TYR A 174 2.58 3.84 25.68
N ARG A 175 3.60 4.46 26.31
CA ARG A 175 4.11 5.76 25.86
C ARG A 175 4.76 5.66 24.48
N ILE A 176 5.54 4.60 24.24
CA ILE A 176 6.18 4.34 22.94
C ILE A 176 5.11 4.09 21.87
N GLU A 177 4.10 3.26 22.17
CA GLU A 177 2.98 3.00 21.26
C GLU A 177 2.25 4.30 20.88
N ARG A 178 1.95 5.17 21.84
CA ARG A 178 1.32 6.46 21.55
C ARG A 178 2.17 7.37 20.68
N GLN A 179 3.49 7.35 20.85
CA GLN A 179 4.39 8.14 20.01
C GLN A 179 4.39 7.60 18.58
N PHE A 180 4.52 6.29 18.41
CA PHE A 180 4.44 5.63 17.11
C PHE A 180 3.11 5.93 16.41
N GLU A 181 1.98 5.87 17.13
CA GLU A 181 0.65 6.15 16.56
C GLU A 181 0.50 7.59 16.05
N LYS A 182 1.25 8.57 16.59
CA LYS A 182 1.28 9.95 16.08
C LYS A 182 2.14 10.11 14.82
N GLU A 183 3.21 9.35 14.72
CA GLU A 183 4.24 9.47 13.68
C GLU A 183 4.09 8.42 12.56
N ARG A 184 3.10 7.52 12.69
CA ARG A 184 2.89 6.38 11.78
C ARG A 184 2.75 6.84 10.33
N GLN A 185 3.55 6.24 9.46
CA GLN A 185 3.49 6.47 8.01
C GLN A 185 2.40 5.63 7.35
N ILE A 186 2.11 4.46 7.91
CA ILE A 186 1.09 3.52 7.41
C ILE A 186 -0.16 3.67 8.27
N PRO A 187 -1.36 3.93 7.72
CA PRO A 187 -2.60 4.09 8.49
C PRO A 187 -2.95 2.87 9.35
N LYS A 188 -3.72 3.09 10.43
CA LYS A 188 -4.17 2.02 11.32
C LYS A 188 -5.13 1.11 10.58
N ASN A 189 -4.83 -0.20 10.58
CA ASN A 189 -5.82 -1.18 10.18
C ASN A 189 -6.75 -1.40 11.38
N HIS A 190 -8.05 -1.17 11.18
CA HIS A 190 -9.05 -1.29 12.24
C HIS A 190 -9.61 -2.71 12.40
N GLY A 191 -9.05 -3.70 11.69
CA GLY A 191 -9.54 -5.07 11.64
C GLY A 191 -10.68 -5.24 10.64
N LEU A 192 -10.93 -6.48 10.21
CA LEU A 192 -11.84 -6.77 9.10
C LEU A 192 -13.34 -6.58 9.43
N ILE A 193 -13.68 -6.38 10.71
CA ILE A 193 -15.05 -6.16 11.20
C ILE A 193 -15.35 -4.65 11.42
N HIS A 194 -14.41 -3.75 11.09
CA HIS A 194 -14.61 -2.32 11.31
C HIS A 194 -15.43 -1.65 10.19
N VAL A 195 -16.48 -0.92 10.58
CA VAL A 195 -17.24 -0.03 9.67
C VAL A 195 -16.60 1.35 9.68
N ASP A 196 -15.92 1.68 8.59
CA ASP A 196 -15.18 2.94 8.43
C ASP A 196 -16.14 4.14 8.31
N LYS A 197 -16.02 5.12 9.22
CA LYS A 197 -16.84 6.36 9.24
C LYS A 197 -16.23 7.51 8.43
N THR A 198 -15.15 7.26 7.69
CA THR A 198 -14.41 8.32 6.99
C THR A 198 -15.22 8.91 5.81
N ARG A 199 -15.36 10.24 5.75
CA ARG A 199 -16.06 10.97 4.66
C ARG A 199 -15.44 10.61 3.29
N SER A 200 -16.29 10.42 2.28
CA SER A 200 -15.90 10.01 0.92
C SER A 200 -14.83 10.88 0.26
N SER A 201 -14.75 12.17 0.60
CA SER A 201 -13.72 13.09 0.10
C SER A 201 -12.30 12.75 0.59
N GLY A 202 -12.16 12.30 1.84
CA GLY A 202 -10.87 11.90 2.41
C GLY A 202 -10.29 10.66 1.72
N LYS A 203 -11.15 9.66 1.45
CA LYS A 203 -10.77 8.45 0.71
C LYS A 203 -10.30 8.75 -0.70
N ARG A 204 -10.94 9.70 -1.40
CA ARG A 204 -10.54 10.11 -2.75
C ARG A 204 -9.14 10.74 -2.77
N PHE A 205 -8.84 11.60 -1.79
CA PHE A 205 -7.51 12.19 -1.68
C PHE A 205 -6.44 11.14 -1.33
N GLN A 206 -6.72 10.25 -0.37
CA GLN A 206 -5.79 9.17 -0.01
C GLN A 206 -5.45 8.28 -1.21
N ASN A 207 -6.45 7.89 -1.99
CA ASN A 207 -6.23 7.10 -3.22
C ASN A 207 -5.38 7.85 -4.25
N PHE A 208 -5.60 9.16 -4.41
CA PHE A 208 -4.79 9.98 -5.31
C PHE A 208 -3.35 10.12 -4.81
N GLN A 209 -3.18 10.38 -3.51
CA GLN A 209 -1.86 10.52 -2.91
C GLN A 209 -1.05 9.23 -3.02
N GLN A 210 -1.70 8.09 -2.80
CA GLN A 210 -1.10 6.78 -2.98
C GLN A 210 -0.66 6.56 -4.43
N ASP A 211 -1.56 6.70 -5.41
CA ASP A 211 -1.22 6.55 -6.83
C ASP A 211 -0.10 7.51 -7.27
N TRP A 212 -0.15 8.75 -6.79
CA TRP A 212 0.85 9.75 -7.10
C TRP A 212 2.23 9.35 -6.59
N ASN A 213 2.33 8.95 -5.33
CA ASN A 213 3.61 8.59 -4.72
C ASN A 213 4.15 7.27 -5.30
N GLU A 214 3.30 6.27 -5.53
CA GLU A 214 3.68 5.01 -6.16
C GLU A 214 4.24 5.26 -7.57
N THR A 215 3.51 6.00 -8.41
CA THR A 215 3.97 6.32 -9.78
C THR A 215 5.29 7.10 -9.76
N LEU A 216 5.42 8.06 -8.84
CA LEU A 216 6.63 8.85 -8.69
C LEU A 216 7.85 7.98 -8.36
N GLU A 217 7.69 7.02 -7.45
CA GLU A 217 8.76 6.10 -7.07
C GLU A 217 9.16 5.18 -8.24
N LEU A 218 8.18 4.69 -9.01
CA LEU A 218 8.47 3.95 -10.24
C LEU A 218 9.28 4.79 -11.24
N MET A 219 8.92 6.05 -11.43
CA MET A 219 9.64 6.93 -12.36
C MET A 219 11.06 7.24 -11.87
N ARG A 220 11.29 7.38 -10.57
CA ARG A 220 12.63 7.54 -9.99
C ARG A 220 13.49 6.31 -10.19
N MET A 221 12.93 5.12 -9.95
CA MET A 221 13.60 3.85 -10.23
C MET A 221 14.00 3.75 -11.71
N ILE A 222 13.09 4.07 -12.62
CA ILE A 222 13.42 4.09 -14.06
C ILE A 222 14.49 5.14 -14.35
N GLY A 223 14.37 6.35 -13.81
CA GLY A 223 15.37 7.42 -13.93
C GLY A 223 16.78 6.98 -13.54
N SER A 224 16.91 6.30 -12.41
CA SER A 224 18.20 5.75 -11.96
C SER A 224 18.76 4.71 -12.93
N ARG A 225 17.92 3.92 -13.60
CA ARG A 225 18.36 2.86 -14.53
C ARG A 225 18.68 3.41 -15.91
N VAL A 226 17.87 4.32 -16.45
CA VAL A 226 18.10 4.91 -17.79
C VAL A 226 19.33 5.80 -17.83
N SER A 227 19.69 6.43 -16.70
CA SER A 227 20.84 7.32 -16.58
C SER A 227 22.16 6.62 -16.28
N ALA A 228 22.12 5.30 -16.02
CA ALA A 228 23.30 4.51 -15.71
C ALA A 228 24.26 4.42 -16.91
N PRO A 229 25.60 4.42 -16.72
CA PRO A 229 26.57 4.46 -17.83
C PRO A 229 26.44 3.34 -18.88
N GLY A 230 25.94 2.16 -18.51
CA GLY A 230 25.71 1.03 -19.43
C GLY A 230 24.34 0.99 -20.10
N VAL A 231 23.50 1.99 -19.85
CA VAL A 231 22.13 2.09 -20.40
C VAL A 231 21.92 3.43 -21.09
N ARG A 232 22.51 4.51 -20.57
CA ARG A 232 22.41 5.84 -21.14
C ARG A 232 22.94 5.84 -22.59
N PRO A 233 22.19 6.39 -23.56
CA PRO A 233 22.67 6.60 -24.92
C PRO A 233 23.88 7.53 -24.95
N SER A 234 24.77 7.34 -25.93
CA SER A 234 25.99 8.16 -26.07
C SER A 234 25.73 9.64 -26.36
N TRP A 235 24.56 9.98 -26.90
CA TRP A 235 24.17 11.36 -27.18
C TRP A 235 23.60 12.11 -25.95
N ILE A 236 23.42 11.42 -24.81
CA ILE A 236 22.98 12.03 -23.55
C ILE A 236 24.16 12.20 -22.59
N ASP A 237 24.45 13.45 -22.23
CA ASP A 237 25.47 13.79 -21.25
C ASP A 237 25.14 13.28 -19.84
N ASP A 238 26.18 13.01 -19.05
CA ASP A 238 26.04 12.54 -17.66
C ASP A 238 25.43 13.59 -16.72
N SER A 239 25.52 14.88 -17.07
CA SER A 239 24.94 15.98 -16.32
C SER A 239 23.42 16.09 -16.46
N VAL A 240 22.80 15.38 -17.42
CA VAL A 240 21.35 15.44 -17.62
C VAL A 240 20.62 14.78 -16.45
N PRO A 241 19.72 15.48 -15.73
CA PRO A 241 19.01 14.93 -14.59
C PRO A 241 18.28 13.61 -14.89
N ALA A 242 18.34 12.67 -13.95
CA ALA A 242 17.72 11.36 -14.11
C ALA A 242 16.21 11.43 -14.39
N GLY A 243 15.50 12.41 -13.82
CA GLY A 243 14.07 12.61 -14.09
C GLY A 243 13.77 13.05 -15.51
N VAL A 244 14.64 13.87 -16.12
CA VAL A 244 14.53 14.26 -17.54
C VAL A 244 14.72 13.03 -18.43
N GLN A 245 15.75 12.23 -18.14
CA GLN A 245 16.01 11.01 -18.90
C GLN A 245 14.87 10.00 -18.76
N ALA A 246 14.25 9.88 -17.56
CA ALA A 246 13.10 9.01 -17.34
C ALA A 246 11.89 9.40 -18.20
N ASP A 247 11.54 10.69 -18.23
CA ASP A 247 10.44 11.21 -19.04
C ASP A 247 10.71 10.98 -20.54
N GLN A 248 11.91 11.31 -21.02
CA GLN A 248 12.25 11.17 -22.44
C GLN A 248 12.39 9.71 -22.88
N PHE A 249 12.90 8.82 -22.03
CA PHE A 249 12.86 7.38 -22.26
C PHE A 249 11.43 6.86 -22.40
N LEU A 250 10.54 7.21 -21.47
CA LEU A 250 9.14 6.78 -21.50
C LEU A 250 8.37 7.39 -22.68
N HIS A 251 8.68 8.64 -23.03
CA HIS A 251 8.15 9.33 -24.20
C HIS A 251 8.54 8.58 -25.49
N ALA A 252 9.84 8.38 -25.71
CA ALA A 252 10.35 7.70 -26.88
C ALA A 252 9.84 6.25 -26.94
N TYR A 253 9.88 5.51 -25.83
CA TYR A 253 9.36 4.15 -25.76
C TYR A 253 7.90 4.10 -26.18
N TYR A 254 7.06 4.99 -25.65
CA TYR A 254 5.67 5.03 -26.06
C TYR A 254 5.52 5.33 -27.56
N TYR A 255 6.21 6.32 -28.10
CA TYR A 255 5.98 6.75 -29.48
C TYR A 255 6.63 5.85 -30.54
N LYS A 256 7.74 5.21 -30.21
CA LYS A 256 8.55 4.42 -31.15
C LYS A 256 8.33 2.92 -31.02
N GLN A 257 7.98 2.41 -29.82
CA GLN A 257 7.74 0.99 -29.59
C GLN A 257 6.26 0.66 -29.42
N VAL A 258 5.50 1.49 -28.71
CA VAL A 258 4.12 1.14 -28.32
C VAL A 258 3.08 1.65 -29.32
N LYS A 259 3.18 2.91 -29.74
CA LYS A 259 2.22 3.57 -30.62
C LYS A 259 2.34 3.01 -32.04
N ASP A 260 1.21 2.64 -32.61
CA ASP A 260 1.13 2.07 -33.96
C ASP A 260 0.16 2.91 -34.81
N GLY A 261 0.70 3.83 -35.61
CA GLY A 261 -0.11 4.79 -36.38
C GLY A 261 -1.04 5.62 -35.50
N THR A 262 -2.35 5.49 -35.69
CA THR A 262 -3.38 6.12 -34.84
C THR A 262 -3.77 5.28 -33.62
N ARG A 263 -3.32 4.02 -33.55
CA ARG A 263 -3.62 3.09 -32.47
C ARG A 263 -2.76 3.38 -31.24
N HIS A 264 -3.35 3.18 -30.07
CA HIS A 264 -2.72 3.37 -28.77
C HIS A 264 -2.77 2.08 -27.93
N PRO A 265 -2.07 1.01 -28.32
CA PRO A 265 -2.25 -0.34 -27.77
C PRO A 265 -1.53 -0.56 -26.42
N TYR A 266 -1.42 0.48 -25.58
CA TYR A 266 -0.69 0.36 -24.30
C TYR A 266 -1.32 -0.66 -23.33
N GLU A 267 -2.62 -0.94 -23.41
CA GLU A 267 -3.26 -2.01 -22.63
C GLU A 267 -2.90 -3.41 -23.12
N GLU A 268 -2.73 -3.60 -24.43
CA GLU A 268 -2.26 -4.89 -24.97
C GLU A 268 -0.82 -5.18 -24.52
N TYR A 269 0.03 -4.15 -24.55
CA TYR A 269 1.38 -4.20 -24.00
C TYR A 269 1.35 -4.50 -22.49
N TYR A 270 0.45 -3.86 -21.73
CA TYR A 270 0.29 -4.13 -20.30
C TYR A 270 -0.07 -5.60 -20.03
N LEU A 271 -1.08 -6.14 -20.70
CA LEU A 271 -1.50 -7.54 -20.52
C LEU A 271 -0.35 -8.51 -20.79
N ARG A 272 0.45 -8.26 -21.84
CA ARG A 272 1.63 -9.07 -22.15
C ARG A 272 2.75 -8.91 -21.13
N ASN A 273 3.07 -7.67 -20.77
CA ASN A 273 4.27 -7.34 -19.99
C ASN A 273 4.05 -7.46 -18.48
N SER A 274 2.80 -7.42 -18.00
CA SER A 274 2.44 -7.58 -16.58
C SER A 274 2.85 -8.94 -16.00
N ILE A 275 3.04 -9.95 -16.85
CA ILE A 275 3.56 -11.27 -16.47
C ILE A 275 5.02 -11.15 -15.98
N ASN A 276 5.82 -10.32 -16.63
CA ASN A 276 7.21 -10.04 -16.22
C ASN A 276 7.63 -8.60 -16.58
N PRO A 277 7.25 -7.61 -15.75
CA PRO A 277 7.55 -6.20 -16.02
C PRO A 277 9.04 -5.88 -16.06
N GLU A 278 9.86 -6.69 -15.38
CA GLU A 278 11.31 -6.51 -15.35
C GLU A 278 11.96 -6.91 -16.67
N LEU A 279 11.52 -8.00 -17.29
CA LEU A 279 11.98 -8.39 -18.63
C LEU A 279 11.61 -7.31 -19.65
N ALA A 280 10.36 -6.83 -19.62
CA ALA A 280 9.91 -5.76 -20.51
C ALA A 280 10.72 -4.46 -20.35
N LEU A 281 11.03 -4.08 -19.10
CA LEU A 281 11.89 -2.93 -18.82
C LEU A 281 13.31 -3.15 -19.34
N ARG A 282 13.92 -4.31 -19.09
CA ARG A 282 15.27 -4.62 -19.58
C ARG A 282 15.36 -4.51 -21.10
N ASP A 283 14.39 -5.06 -21.82
CA ASP A 283 14.37 -5.03 -23.28
C ASP A 283 14.18 -3.58 -23.79
N ALA A 284 13.33 -2.79 -23.13
CA ALA A 284 13.18 -1.37 -23.43
C ALA A 284 14.46 -0.55 -23.15
N LEU A 285 15.17 -0.83 -22.06
CA LEU A 285 16.44 -0.18 -21.72
C LEU A 285 17.53 -0.52 -22.74
N GLN A 286 17.57 -1.76 -23.24
CA GLN A 286 18.49 -2.14 -24.32
C GLN A 286 18.19 -1.43 -25.63
N TRP A 287 16.91 -1.30 -25.98
CA TRP A 287 16.48 -0.51 -27.14
C TRP A 287 16.87 0.97 -26.98
N TRP A 288 16.63 1.55 -25.81
CA TRP A 288 17.01 2.93 -25.51
C TRP A 288 18.51 3.15 -25.65
N HIS A 289 19.33 2.29 -25.03
CA HIS A 289 20.79 2.36 -25.09
C HIS A 289 21.33 2.35 -26.52
N LYS A 290 20.77 1.49 -27.39
CA LYS A 290 21.16 1.42 -28.81
C LYS A 290 20.86 2.72 -29.56
N ALA A 291 19.82 3.45 -29.14
CA ALA A 291 19.37 4.72 -29.74
C ALA A 291 19.18 4.67 -31.27
N ASP A 292 18.84 3.50 -31.80
CA ASP A 292 18.60 3.28 -33.24
C ASP A 292 17.18 3.73 -33.62
N PHE A 293 16.92 5.01 -33.44
CA PHE A 293 15.69 5.70 -33.83
C PHE A 293 15.95 7.20 -33.95
N ASP A 294 15.09 7.90 -34.69
CA ASP A 294 15.10 9.37 -34.73
C ASP A 294 14.73 9.95 -33.36
N HIS A 295 15.74 10.49 -32.68
CA HIS A 295 15.71 11.08 -31.34
C HIS A 295 15.83 12.61 -31.35
N THR A 296 15.62 13.27 -32.50
CA THR A 296 15.74 14.74 -32.62
C THR A 296 14.81 15.49 -31.65
N PHE A 297 13.62 14.93 -31.38
CA PHE A 297 12.67 15.51 -30.44
C PHE A 297 13.15 15.38 -28.99
N GLU A 298 13.64 14.20 -28.62
CA GLU A 298 14.18 13.93 -27.29
C GLU A 298 15.42 14.79 -27.01
N GLU A 299 16.32 14.92 -27.99
CA GLU A 299 17.52 15.77 -27.91
C GLU A 299 17.15 17.24 -27.69
N ARG A 300 16.24 17.78 -28.50
CA ARG A 300 15.72 19.15 -28.33
C ARG A 300 15.07 19.34 -26.95
N THR A 301 14.31 18.37 -26.47
CA THR A 301 13.67 18.47 -25.16
C THR A 301 14.70 18.48 -24.02
N ILE A 302 15.74 17.65 -24.13
CA ILE A 302 16.82 17.54 -23.14
C ILE A 302 17.68 18.79 -23.10
N TYR A 303 18.17 19.26 -24.25
CA TYR A 303 19.20 20.29 -24.30
C TYR A 303 18.67 21.71 -24.47
N GLU A 304 17.46 21.88 -25.02
CA GLU A 304 16.88 23.21 -25.22
C GLU A 304 15.73 23.50 -24.25
N TRP A 305 14.76 22.59 -24.13
CA TRP A 305 13.53 22.86 -23.38
C TRP A 305 13.71 22.70 -21.88
N SER A 306 14.31 21.60 -21.45
CA SER A 306 14.48 21.31 -20.03
C SER A 306 15.26 22.40 -19.28
N PRO A 307 16.40 22.93 -19.78
CA PRO A 307 17.11 24.00 -19.10
C PRO A 307 16.28 25.29 -18.98
N LYS A 308 15.59 25.68 -20.06
CA LYS A 308 14.70 26.87 -20.07
C LYS A 308 13.54 26.73 -19.09
N LEU A 309 12.89 25.56 -19.05
CA LEU A 309 11.79 25.31 -18.12
C LEU A 309 12.25 25.35 -16.66
N ARG A 310 13.41 24.76 -16.36
CA ARG A 310 14.04 24.81 -15.03
C ARG A 310 14.34 26.25 -14.64
N GLU A 311 14.87 27.03 -15.58
CA GLU A 311 15.14 28.45 -15.41
C GLU A 311 13.84 29.23 -15.10
N PHE A 312 12.81 29.15 -15.95
CA PHE A 312 11.55 29.86 -15.79
C PHE A 312 10.82 29.51 -14.48
N PHE A 313 10.86 28.24 -14.08
CA PHE A 313 10.16 27.74 -12.90
C PHE A 313 11.01 27.70 -11.61
N THR A 314 12.15 28.37 -11.61
CA THR A 314 12.96 28.53 -10.38
C THR A 314 12.20 29.33 -9.32
N LYS A 315 12.40 28.97 -8.04
CA LYS A 315 11.73 29.59 -6.89
C LYS A 315 11.89 31.12 -6.90
N GLY A 316 10.78 31.83 -6.79
CA GLY A 316 10.75 33.31 -6.78
C GLY A 316 10.87 33.97 -8.15
N ARG A 317 11.17 33.23 -9.23
CA ARG A 317 11.09 33.75 -10.61
C ARG A 317 9.69 33.62 -11.19
N ILE A 318 8.96 32.54 -10.88
CA ILE A 318 7.62 32.27 -11.43
C ILE A 318 6.71 33.50 -11.35
N LEU A 319 6.61 34.12 -10.18
CA LEU A 319 5.75 35.29 -9.94
C LEU A 319 6.20 36.57 -10.67
N LYS A 320 7.39 36.56 -11.29
CA LYS A 320 7.98 37.70 -12.00
C LYS A 320 8.02 37.50 -13.51
N LEU A 321 7.58 36.35 -14.02
CA LEU A 321 7.53 36.09 -15.45
C LEU A 321 6.66 37.14 -16.13
N LYS A 322 7.14 37.67 -17.25
CA LYS A 322 6.32 38.47 -18.16
C LYS A 322 5.47 37.56 -19.04
N GLU A 323 4.43 38.12 -19.67
CA GLU A 323 3.54 37.38 -20.57
C GLU A 323 4.31 36.59 -21.64
N VAL A 324 5.29 37.22 -22.27
CA VAL A 324 6.13 36.56 -23.30
C VAL A 324 6.93 35.38 -22.74
N GLU A 325 7.52 35.53 -21.55
CA GLU A 325 8.29 34.45 -20.89
C GLU A 325 7.38 33.32 -20.43
N PHE A 326 6.19 33.65 -19.92
CA PHE A 326 5.18 32.65 -19.56
C PHE A 326 4.73 31.86 -20.79
N ILE A 327 4.42 32.53 -21.88
CA ILE A 327 4.00 31.90 -23.15
C ILE A 327 5.12 30.98 -23.66
N GLU A 328 6.38 31.44 -23.64
CA GLU A 328 7.52 30.59 -24.00
C GLU A 328 7.61 29.37 -23.09
N ALA A 329 7.53 29.54 -21.76
CA ALA A 329 7.60 28.45 -20.81
C ALA A 329 6.49 27.40 -21.06
N VAL A 330 5.23 27.81 -21.14
CA VAL A 330 4.13 26.87 -21.35
C VAL A 330 4.15 26.23 -22.74
N SER A 331 4.76 26.89 -23.73
CA SER A 331 4.95 26.32 -25.07
C SER A 331 5.96 25.16 -25.10
N HIS A 332 6.80 25.02 -24.07
CA HIS A 332 7.74 23.89 -23.92
C HIS A 332 7.16 22.74 -23.09
N VAL A 333 5.96 22.88 -22.52
CA VAL A 333 5.28 21.81 -21.76
C VAL A 333 4.42 20.98 -22.71
N HIS A 334 4.78 19.72 -22.93
CA HIS A 334 4.14 18.85 -23.93
C HIS A 334 2.64 18.68 -23.65
N ALA A 335 2.23 18.44 -22.41
CA ALA A 335 0.82 18.32 -22.04
C ALA A 335 0.00 19.58 -22.40
N ILE A 336 0.60 20.78 -22.29
CA ILE A 336 -0.03 22.04 -22.68
C ILE A 336 -0.10 22.16 -24.21
N ARG A 337 0.99 21.84 -24.92
CA ARG A 337 1.01 21.84 -26.40
C ARG A 337 -0.08 20.92 -26.98
N ASP A 338 -0.16 19.69 -26.47
CA ASP A 338 -1.14 18.69 -26.89
C ASP A 338 -2.58 19.15 -26.65
N HIS A 339 -2.82 19.89 -25.56
CA HIS A 339 -4.14 20.45 -25.25
C HIS A 339 -4.48 21.65 -26.13
N ALA A 340 -3.52 22.55 -26.35
CA ALA A 340 -3.67 23.74 -27.20
C ALA A 340 -4.09 23.40 -28.63
N ILE A 341 -3.45 22.39 -29.24
CA ILE A 341 -3.75 21.96 -30.61
C ILE A 341 -5.20 21.46 -30.76
N LYS A 342 -5.79 20.93 -29.68
CA LYS A 342 -7.16 20.40 -29.66
C LYS A 342 -8.22 21.45 -29.36
N GLN A 343 -7.85 22.66 -28.94
CA GLN A 343 -8.83 23.72 -28.67
C GLN A 343 -9.50 24.20 -29.95
N GLU A 344 -10.77 24.59 -29.88
CA GLU A 344 -11.45 25.19 -31.02
C GLU A 344 -10.84 26.56 -31.36
N ASN A 345 -10.71 26.88 -32.66
CA ASN A 345 -10.14 28.17 -33.07
C ASN A 345 -10.92 29.35 -32.51
N LYS A 346 -12.27 29.25 -32.50
CA LYS A 346 -13.16 30.26 -31.90
C LYS A 346 -12.84 30.53 -30.44
N HIS A 347 -12.51 29.48 -29.66
CA HIS A 347 -12.15 29.63 -28.25
C HIS A 347 -10.84 30.41 -28.07
N LEU A 348 -9.92 30.32 -29.03
CA LEU A 348 -8.63 31.03 -29.04
C LEU A 348 -8.68 32.39 -29.74
N GLY A 349 -9.84 32.81 -30.24
CA GLY A 349 -9.98 34.03 -31.05
C GLY A 349 -9.30 33.95 -32.43
N LEU A 350 -9.13 32.72 -32.95
CA LEU A 350 -8.55 32.46 -34.27
C LEU A 350 -9.65 32.29 -35.34
N PRO A 351 -9.33 32.57 -36.63
CA PRO A 351 -10.26 32.34 -37.74
C PRO A 351 -10.73 30.87 -37.82
N ASP A 352 -11.92 30.66 -38.37
CA ASP A 352 -12.50 29.33 -38.60
C ASP A 352 -11.90 28.64 -39.84
N THR A 353 -10.57 28.60 -39.90
CA THR A 353 -9.77 27.93 -40.93
C THR A 353 -8.63 27.15 -40.26
N PRO A 354 -8.08 26.09 -40.88
CA PRO A 354 -6.96 25.36 -40.32
C PRO A 354 -5.79 26.28 -39.94
N GLN A 355 -5.32 26.17 -38.70
CA GLN A 355 -4.22 26.99 -38.16
C GLN A 355 -2.96 26.14 -38.01
N ALA A 356 -1.79 26.77 -38.10
CA ALA A 356 -0.54 26.11 -37.77
C ALA A 356 -0.52 25.72 -36.28
N ARG A 357 0.15 24.61 -35.94
CA ARG A 357 0.19 24.11 -34.57
C ARG A 357 0.79 25.13 -33.60
N ASP A 358 1.89 25.77 -34.00
CA ASP A 358 2.58 26.73 -33.15
C ASP A 358 1.75 28.01 -32.92
N ASP A 359 0.96 28.46 -33.90
CA ASP A 359 0.03 29.59 -33.73
C ASP A 359 -1.04 29.28 -32.68
N LYS A 360 -1.59 28.06 -32.69
CA LYS A 360 -2.55 27.63 -31.67
C LYS A 360 -1.94 27.55 -30.28
N ILE A 361 -0.69 27.09 -30.18
CA ILE A 361 0.04 27.02 -28.90
C ILE A 361 0.28 28.43 -28.35
N LEU A 362 0.74 29.36 -29.19
CA LEU A 362 0.93 30.75 -28.83
C LEU A 362 -0.36 31.38 -28.31
N LYS A 363 -1.46 31.25 -29.07
CA LYS A 363 -2.77 31.81 -28.69
C LYS A 363 -3.36 31.17 -27.45
N PHE A 364 -3.13 29.88 -27.24
CA PHE A 364 -3.52 29.24 -25.99
C PHE A 364 -2.70 29.75 -24.80
N GLY A 365 -1.41 30.03 -24.97
CA GLY A 365 -0.58 30.69 -23.97
C GLY A 365 -1.09 32.10 -23.60
N GLU A 366 -1.41 32.93 -24.60
CA GLU A 366 -2.02 34.25 -24.39
C GLU A 366 -3.36 34.14 -23.64
N TRP A 367 -4.18 33.14 -24.00
CA TRP A 367 -5.44 32.88 -23.34
C TRP A 367 -5.23 32.45 -21.88
N LEU A 368 -4.31 31.52 -21.62
CA LEU A 368 -3.97 31.03 -20.28
C LEU A 368 -3.47 32.14 -19.36
N TRP A 369 -2.62 33.03 -19.88
CA TRP A 369 -2.08 34.17 -19.14
C TRP A 369 -3.17 35.05 -18.52
N ARG A 370 -4.30 35.19 -19.22
CA ARG A 370 -5.45 35.99 -18.79
C ARG A 370 -6.40 35.25 -17.85
N GLN A 371 -6.21 33.95 -17.64
CA GLN A 371 -7.09 33.18 -16.76
C GLN A 371 -6.77 33.40 -15.29
N GLN A 372 -7.80 33.28 -14.48
CA GLN A 372 -7.72 33.29 -13.03
C GLN A 372 -8.59 32.18 -12.45
N SER A 373 -8.26 31.74 -11.24
CA SER A 373 -9.15 30.90 -10.45
C SER A 373 -10.38 31.69 -10.01
N ASN A 374 -11.36 31.01 -9.42
CA ASN A 374 -12.57 31.69 -8.91
C ASN A 374 -12.26 32.71 -7.81
N ASP A 375 -11.16 32.52 -7.07
CA ASP A 375 -10.69 33.42 -6.03
C ASP A 375 -9.64 34.44 -6.55
N GLY A 376 -9.50 34.57 -7.87
CA GLY A 376 -8.65 35.57 -8.50
C GLY A 376 -7.15 35.23 -8.52
N LYS A 377 -6.77 33.97 -8.28
CA LYS A 377 -5.35 33.54 -8.41
C LYS A 377 -4.97 33.45 -9.89
N SER A 378 -3.87 34.09 -10.26
CA SER A 378 -3.33 34.02 -11.62
C SER A 378 -2.69 32.66 -11.91
N MET A 379 -2.38 32.41 -13.18
CA MET A 379 -1.55 31.26 -13.56
C MET A 379 -0.20 31.25 -12.82
N LEU A 380 0.43 32.40 -12.60
CA LEU A 380 1.70 32.47 -11.88
C LEU A 380 1.56 32.08 -10.41
N ASP A 381 0.48 32.52 -9.75
CA ASP A 381 0.17 32.12 -8.37
C ASP A 381 -0.02 30.59 -8.26
N LEU A 382 -0.76 30.01 -9.22
CA LEU A 382 -1.00 28.57 -9.28
C LEU A 382 0.32 27.79 -9.45
N LEU A 383 1.17 28.21 -10.39
CA LEU A 383 2.44 27.54 -10.65
C LEU A 383 3.40 27.65 -9.47
N ASP A 384 3.51 28.82 -8.83
CA ASP A 384 4.35 29.01 -7.65
C ASP A 384 3.86 28.16 -6.47
N TYR A 385 2.54 28.13 -6.23
CA TYR A 385 1.93 27.26 -5.24
C TYR A 385 2.26 25.80 -5.50
N VAL A 386 1.99 25.28 -6.70
CA VAL A 386 2.16 23.86 -7.00
C VAL A 386 3.63 23.45 -6.90
N VAL A 387 4.57 24.23 -7.45
CA VAL A 387 5.99 23.88 -7.47
C VAL A 387 6.67 24.09 -6.12
N TRP A 388 6.41 25.23 -5.46
CA TRP A 388 7.20 25.72 -4.30
C TRP A 388 6.40 25.96 -3.02
N GLY A 389 5.08 25.81 -3.05
CA GLY A 389 4.22 26.00 -1.87
C GLY A 389 4.50 24.99 -0.74
N SER A 390 3.95 25.28 0.43
CA SER A 390 4.09 24.41 1.61
C SER A 390 3.32 23.09 1.49
N GLY A 391 3.71 22.09 2.29
CA GLY A 391 3.06 20.78 2.33
C GLY A 391 3.57 19.80 1.26
N SER A 392 2.83 18.70 1.03
CA SER A 392 3.20 17.70 0.03
C SER A 392 2.81 18.13 -1.39
N VAL A 393 3.61 17.75 -2.38
CA VAL A 393 3.30 17.99 -3.82
C VAL A 393 1.95 17.38 -4.19
N ALA A 394 1.64 16.17 -3.71
CA ALA A 394 0.37 15.52 -3.95
C ALA A 394 -0.81 16.36 -3.44
N GLN A 395 -0.72 16.94 -2.23
CA GLN A 395 -1.78 17.81 -1.71
C GLN A 395 -1.96 19.06 -2.57
N ARG A 396 -0.86 19.70 -3.00
CA ARG A 396 -0.94 20.91 -3.81
C ARG A 396 -1.51 20.64 -5.20
N LEU A 397 -1.09 19.54 -5.84
CA LEU A 397 -1.66 19.08 -7.10
C LEU A 397 -3.16 18.77 -6.97
N TRP A 398 -3.55 18.08 -5.91
CA TRP A 398 -4.96 17.77 -5.65
C TRP A 398 -5.81 19.04 -5.54
N ASN A 399 -5.31 20.04 -4.81
CA ASN A 399 -5.99 21.32 -4.66
C ASN A 399 -6.03 22.09 -5.99
N ALA A 400 -4.93 22.11 -6.73
CA ALA A 400 -4.79 22.80 -8.01
C ALA A 400 -5.77 22.35 -9.09
N ILE A 401 -6.37 21.15 -8.97
CA ILE A 401 -7.33 20.63 -9.96
C ILE A 401 -8.78 20.60 -9.45
N ARG A 402 -9.03 20.93 -8.18
CA ARG A 402 -10.36 20.75 -7.54
C ARG A 402 -10.80 21.89 -6.65
N ASP A 403 -9.86 22.54 -5.98
CA ASP A 403 -10.14 23.64 -5.07
C ASP A 403 -10.47 24.89 -5.88
N LYS A 404 -11.60 25.54 -5.59
CA LYS A 404 -12.02 26.78 -6.26
C LYS A 404 -10.98 27.90 -6.11
N GLN A 405 -10.19 27.86 -5.03
CA GLN A 405 -9.12 28.82 -4.80
C GLN A 405 -8.01 28.72 -5.84
N TRP A 406 -7.71 27.50 -6.33
CA TRP A 406 -6.52 27.23 -7.14
C TRP A 406 -6.83 26.77 -8.56
N ALA A 407 -7.95 26.09 -8.78
CA ALA A 407 -8.28 25.50 -10.07
C ALA A 407 -8.49 26.56 -11.15
N ILE A 408 -7.76 26.40 -12.26
CA ILE A 408 -7.88 27.20 -13.48
C ILE A 408 -8.25 26.26 -14.62
N ASN A 409 -9.28 26.63 -15.39
CA ASN A 409 -9.79 25.79 -16.47
C ASN A 409 -8.71 25.53 -17.53
N HIS A 410 -8.80 24.37 -18.21
CA HIS A 410 -7.87 23.95 -19.27
C HIS A 410 -6.41 23.70 -18.81
N ILE A 411 -6.12 23.76 -17.51
CA ILE A 411 -4.88 23.26 -16.90
C ILE A 411 -5.22 22.12 -15.94
N GLY A 412 -4.76 20.92 -16.28
CA GLY A 412 -5.04 19.70 -15.52
C GLY A 412 -3.79 19.07 -14.93
N LEU A 413 -3.99 17.90 -14.32
CA LEU A 413 -2.96 17.14 -13.63
C LEU A 413 -1.72 16.85 -14.49
N SER A 414 -1.90 16.53 -15.78
CA SER A 414 -0.75 16.25 -16.67
C SER A 414 0.13 17.47 -16.93
N SER A 415 -0.49 18.65 -17.10
CA SER A 415 0.26 19.89 -17.30
C SER A 415 1.04 20.27 -16.04
N LEU A 416 0.37 20.20 -14.88
CA LEU A 416 1.00 20.52 -13.60
C LEU A 416 2.06 19.51 -13.19
N GLY A 417 1.84 18.22 -13.46
CA GLY A 417 2.80 17.15 -13.20
C GLY A 417 4.08 17.26 -14.05
N GLU A 418 3.96 17.67 -15.32
CA GLU A 418 5.11 18.04 -16.13
C GLU A 418 5.83 19.26 -15.58
N ILE A 419 5.12 20.35 -15.27
CA ILE A 419 5.73 21.59 -14.78
C ILE A 419 6.54 21.36 -13.51
N ILE A 420 6.01 20.60 -12.54
CA ILE A 420 6.75 20.23 -11.33
C ILE A 420 8.04 19.51 -11.71
N GLY A 421 7.96 18.53 -12.60
CA GLY A 421 9.13 17.73 -12.95
C GLY A 421 10.17 18.49 -13.75
N TRP A 422 9.75 19.41 -14.62
CA TRP A 422 10.68 20.28 -15.34
C TRP A 422 11.34 21.32 -14.43
N ALA A 423 10.62 21.80 -13.41
CA ALA A 423 11.17 22.71 -12.41
C ALA A 423 12.17 22.02 -11.47
N ARG A 424 11.91 20.76 -11.12
CA ARG A 424 12.65 19.99 -10.10
C ARG A 424 12.96 18.56 -10.57
N PRO A 425 13.67 18.38 -11.69
CA PRO A 425 13.84 17.07 -12.33
C PRO A 425 14.67 16.08 -11.51
N ASP A 426 15.50 16.59 -10.60
CA ASP A 426 16.30 15.78 -9.67
C ASP A 426 15.44 15.12 -8.57
N GLU A 427 14.27 15.70 -8.27
CA GLU A 427 13.38 15.24 -7.19
C GLU A 427 12.10 14.60 -7.73
N PHE A 428 11.61 15.12 -8.86
CA PHE A 428 10.36 14.74 -9.50
C PHE A 428 10.60 14.57 -11.00
N PRO A 429 10.57 13.33 -11.53
CA PRO A 429 10.47 13.14 -12.97
C PRO A 429 9.19 13.78 -13.54
N PRO A 430 9.23 14.45 -14.71
CA PRO A 430 8.03 14.98 -15.36
C PRO A 430 6.96 13.89 -15.58
N ARG A 431 5.76 14.11 -15.04
CA ARG A 431 4.65 13.14 -15.13
C ARG A 431 3.48 13.72 -15.93
N ASN A 432 3.07 12.99 -16.96
CA ASN A 432 1.91 13.29 -17.80
C ASN A 432 1.21 11.99 -18.25
N MET A 433 0.13 12.11 -19.01
CA MET A 433 -0.54 10.92 -19.56
C MET A 433 0.37 10.06 -20.45
N ARG A 434 1.38 10.63 -21.12
CA ARG A 434 2.29 9.90 -21.99
C ARG A 434 3.22 9.00 -21.20
N THR A 435 3.85 9.52 -20.16
CA THR A 435 4.70 8.74 -19.27
C THR A 435 3.89 7.69 -18.51
N SER A 436 2.68 8.01 -18.04
CA SER A 436 1.76 7.01 -17.48
C SER A 436 1.44 5.88 -18.48
N LYS A 437 1.21 6.19 -19.75
CA LYS A 437 0.99 5.17 -20.79
C LYS A 437 2.24 4.35 -21.09
N GLY A 438 3.43 4.96 -21.06
CA GLY A 438 4.71 4.25 -21.18
C GLY A 438 4.91 3.25 -20.04
N LEU A 439 4.66 3.68 -18.79
CA LEU A 439 4.70 2.82 -17.60
C LEU A 439 3.70 1.67 -17.67
N ARG A 440 2.46 1.97 -18.10
CA ARG A 440 1.42 0.97 -18.31
C ARG A 440 1.87 -0.08 -19.33
N ALA A 441 2.39 0.37 -20.47
CA ALA A 441 2.91 -0.53 -21.50
C ALA A 441 4.11 -1.37 -21.02
N LEU A 442 4.91 -0.92 -20.06
CA LEU A 442 5.96 -1.72 -19.43
C LEU A 442 5.44 -2.76 -18.42
N GLY A 443 4.12 -2.93 -18.28
CA GLY A 443 3.52 -3.93 -17.39
C GLY A 443 3.26 -3.44 -15.97
N ARG A 444 3.30 -2.12 -15.72
CA ARG A 444 3.03 -1.54 -14.39
C ARG A 444 1.57 -1.12 -14.25
N ASP A 445 0.96 -1.39 -13.10
CA ASP A 445 -0.45 -1.05 -12.85
C ASP A 445 -0.65 0.43 -12.48
N VAL A 446 -0.29 1.31 -13.41
CA VAL A 446 -0.39 2.77 -13.24
C VAL A 446 -1.69 3.28 -13.85
N ARG A 447 -2.42 4.15 -13.13
CA ARG A 447 -3.62 4.80 -13.66
C ARG A 447 -3.27 5.87 -14.69
N ILE A 448 -4.04 5.90 -15.77
CA ILE A 448 -3.91 6.88 -16.84
C ILE A 448 -5.02 7.92 -16.69
N GLY A 449 -4.63 9.20 -16.55
CA GLY A 449 -5.56 10.34 -16.60
C GLY A 449 -6.48 10.47 -15.38
N ILE A 450 -5.90 10.67 -14.19
CA ILE A 450 -6.69 10.93 -12.96
C ILE A 450 -7.42 12.27 -13.01
#